data_AF-A0A0J1IEH9-F1
#
_entry.id   AF-A0A0J1IEH9-F1
#
_cell.length_a   1.000
_cell.length_b   1.000
_cell.length_c   1.000
_cell.angle_alpha   90.00
_cell.angle_beta   90.00
_cell.angle_gamma   90.00
#
_symmetry.space_group_name_H-M   'P 1'
#
loop_
_entity.id
_entity.type
_entity.pdbx_description
1 polymer ?
#
loop_
_entity_poly.entity_id
_entity_poly.type
_entity_poly.pdbx_seq_one_letter_code
_entity_poly.pdbx_strand_id
1 'polypeptide(L)'
;MRIKKLVALSVLSCTMLMISVFPSQAATLSTTKFPHAGPNRPGNGTGHSAPVYVTRNIAPSTKIKPEGIPGTHPVLAFPEPSQITVAIYDRNSSGAEDFNVWNGNVTVDFEQYVKDVLPNEWYESWASDGFNSLEAGALAVKTYGWYHTIYPKDWRHGADVTNGTASQMYDPGSGAKAPNCSQAVDNVKNQVIGNYTINSDGSVSTTLLETCYYATTSPGYAMSQWGSYYDAQDGMDYSQIINKWYKNLAVHVCEEIVNVPNS
;
A
#
# COMPACT_ATOMS: atom_id res chain seq x y z
N MET A 1 -80.45 27.09 -0.09
CA MET A 1 -79.87 28.44 0.00
C MET A 1 -79.30 28.64 1.40
N ARG A 2 -78.06 29.14 1.47
CA ARG A 2 -77.17 29.43 2.62
C ARG A 2 -76.45 28.26 3.33
N ILE A 3 -75.17 28.24 2.96
CA ILE A 3 -73.97 27.52 3.41
C ILE A 3 -73.60 27.90 4.87
N LYS A 4 -73.10 26.93 5.64
CA LYS A 4 -71.92 27.10 6.52
C LYS A 4 -71.04 25.84 6.44
N LYS A 5 -69.74 26.07 6.48
CA LYS A 5 -68.62 25.27 5.97
C LYS A 5 -67.69 24.89 7.15
N LEU A 6 -66.85 23.87 6.94
CA LEU A 6 -65.51 23.62 7.55
C LEU A 6 -65.50 23.06 9.00
N VAL A 7 -64.65 22.11 9.43
CA VAL A 7 -63.35 21.57 8.98
C VAL A 7 -63.22 20.10 9.44
N ALA A 8 -62.63 19.21 8.64
CA ALA A 8 -62.08 17.93 9.08
C ALA A 8 -60.56 18.05 9.21
N LEU A 9 -59.99 17.66 10.36
CA LEU A 9 -58.54 17.65 10.60
C LEU A 9 -58.07 16.19 10.68
N SER A 10 -57.35 15.75 9.65
CA SER A 10 -56.73 14.42 9.56
C SER A 10 -55.37 14.41 10.26
N VAL A 11 -55.16 13.42 11.13
CA VAL A 11 -53.89 13.14 11.79
C VAL A 11 -52.93 12.47 10.81
N LEU A 12 -51.80 13.11 10.51
CA LEU A 12 -50.72 12.55 9.70
C LEU A 12 -49.62 12.02 10.63
N SER A 13 -49.43 10.70 10.65
CA SER A 13 -48.36 10.03 11.39
C SER A 13 -47.03 10.22 10.64
N CYS A 14 -46.08 10.91 11.27
CA CYS A 14 -44.76 11.20 10.73
C CYS A 14 -43.78 10.07 11.11
N THR A 15 -43.27 9.35 10.12
CA THR A 15 -42.22 8.34 10.27
C THR A 15 -40.89 9.06 10.49
N MET A 16 -40.31 8.96 11.69
CA MET A 16 -39.01 9.57 12.01
C MET A 16 -37.89 8.62 11.57
N LEU A 17 -37.25 8.94 10.44
CA LEU A 17 -36.03 8.32 9.96
C LEU A 17 -34.85 8.83 10.83
N MET A 18 -34.36 7.99 11.75
CA MET A 18 -33.16 8.30 12.52
C MET A 18 -31.93 8.07 11.63
N ILE A 19 -31.46 9.13 10.97
CA ILE A 19 -30.13 9.16 10.36
C ILE A 19 -29.14 9.39 11.50
N SER A 20 -28.42 8.34 11.90
CA SER A 20 -27.29 8.43 12.81
C SER A 20 -26.14 9.15 12.10
N VAL A 21 -26.01 10.45 12.32
CA VAL A 21 -24.83 11.21 11.92
C VAL A 21 -23.75 10.92 12.98
N PHE A 22 -22.87 9.96 12.69
CA PHE A 22 -21.60 9.90 13.39
C PHE A 22 -20.75 11.08 12.89
N PRO A 23 -20.27 11.98 13.77
CA PRO A 23 -19.27 12.94 13.36
C PRO A 23 -17.98 12.19 13.08
N SER A 24 -17.63 11.97 11.81
CA SER A 24 -16.28 11.62 11.45
C SER A 24 -15.41 12.82 11.80
N GLN A 25 -14.59 12.66 12.85
CA GLN A 25 -13.54 13.61 13.14
C GLN A 25 -12.47 13.40 12.07
N ALA A 26 -12.66 14.07 10.93
CA ALA A 26 -11.61 14.19 9.94
C ALA A 26 -10.48 14.98 10.60
N ALA A 27 -9.42 14.29 11.03
CA ALA A 27 -8.20 14.93 11.41
C ALA A 27 -7.77 15.81 10.23
N THR A 28 -7.82 17.13 10.40
CA THR A 28 -7.31 18.09 9.43
C THR A 28 -5.79 17.96 9.41
N LEU A 29 -5.30 17.02 8.61
CA LEU A 29 -3.89 16.86 8.35
C LEU A 29 -3.42 18.04 7.49
N SER A 30 -2.40 18.72 8.00
CA SER A 30 -1.74 19.85 7.35
C SER A 30 -1.39 19.49 5.90
N THR A 31 -1.83 20.30 4.94
CA THR A 31 -1.55 20.15 3.50
C THR A 31 -0.10 20.53 3.14
N THR A 32 0.82 20.49 4.09
CA THR A 32 2.24 20.76 3.85
C THR A 32 2.80 19.64 3.00
N LYS A 33 2.95 19.90 1.70
CA LYS A 33 3.69 19.05 0.77
C LYS A 33 5.12 18.95 1.29
N PHE A 34 5.48 17.81 1.87
CA PHE A 34 6.84 17.56 2.31
C PHE A 34 7.75 17.45 1.08
N PRO A 35 9.01 17.91 1.16
CA PRO A 35 9.94 17.78 0.05
C PRO A 35 10.06 16.29 -0.30
N HIS A 36 9.99 15.98 -1.60
CA HIS A 36 10.26 14.63 -2.09
C HIS A 36 11.61 14.16 -1.52
N ALA A 37 11.75 12.84 -1.31
CA ALA A 37 13.05 12.27 -1.01
C ALA A 37 14.05 12.77 -2.07
N GLY A 38 14.94 13.70 -1.69
CA GLY A 38 15.89 14.29 -2.62
C GLY A 38 16.78 13.22 -3.27
N PRO A 39 17.64 13.58 -4.24
CA PRO A 39 18.51 12.63 -4.96
C PRO A 39 19.33 11.71 -4.04
N ASN A 40 19.54 12.14 -2.80
CA ASN A 40 20.00 11.32 -1.70
C ASN A 40 19.29 11.79 -0.43
N ARG A 41 18.16 11.19 -0.02
CA ARG A 41 17.76 11.29 1.38
C ARG A 41 18.77 10.45 2.17
N PRO A 42 19.74 11.03 2.92
CA PRO A 42 20.54 10.23 3.84
C PRO A 42 19.56 9.57 4.82
N GLY A 43 19.71 8.27 5.03
CA GLY A 43 18.88 7.52 5.96
C GLY A 43 18.93 8.19 7.33
N ASN A 44 17.90 8.97 7.67
CA ASN A 44 17.75 9.57 8.98
C ASN A 44 16.88 8.70 9.89
N GLY A 45 16.80 7.40 9.60
CA GLY A 45 16.50 6.37 10.57
C GLY A 45 17.80 5.96 11.23
N THR A 46 18.05 6.46 12.43
CA THR A 46 19.16 6.01 13.25
C THR A 46 19.02 4.50 13.49
N GLY A 47 19.92 3.70 12.90
CA GLY A 47 20.16 2.32 13.36
C GLY A 47 19.44 1.17 12.65
N HIS A 48 19.14 1.26 11.35
CA HIS A 48 18.60 0.10 10.63
C HIS A 48 19.71 -0.65 9.90
N SER A 49 19.93 -1.90 10.34
CA SER A 49 20.65 -2.92 9.56
C SER A 49 19.99 -3.03 8.18
N ALA A 50 20.73 -3.43 7.14
CA ALA A 50 20.14 -3.78 5.84
C ALA A 50 18.84 -4.57 6.06
N PRO A 51 17.77 -4.35 5.26
CA PRO A 51 16.51 -5.08 5.42
C PRO A 51 16.89 -6.53 5.63
N VAL A 52 16.55 -7.06 6.79
CA VAL A 52 16.74 -8.48 7.02
C VAL A 52 15.92 -9.10 5.91
N TYR A 53 16.55 -9.84 4.99
CA TYR A 53 15.83 -10.74 4.12
C TYR A 53 15.18 -11.74 5.05
N VAL A 54 14.01 -11.38 5.54
CA VAL A 54 13.21 -12.25 6.35
C VAL A 54 12.62 -13.21 5.33
N THR A 55 13.40 -14.22 4.94
CA THR A 55 12.88 -15.52 4.50
C THR A 55 12.17 -16.11 5.71
N ARG A 56 11.00 -15.55 6.03
CA ARG A 56 10.02 -16.26 6.81
C ARG A 56 9.04 -16.78 5.80
N ASN A 57 8.89 -18.10 5.83
CA ASN A 57 7.72 -18.76 5.29
C ASN A 57 6.53 -18.04 5.92
N ILE A 58 5.97 -17.06 5.20
CA ILE A 58 4.59 -16.71 5.40
C ILE A 58 3.91 -17.94 4.83
N ALA A 59 3.53 -18.86 5.71
CA ALA A 59 2.51 -19.80 5.31
C ALA A 59 1.35 -18.90 4.88
N PRO A 60 0.90 -18.91 3.61
CA PRO A 60 -0.50 -18.63 3.41
C PRO A 60 -1.19 -19.58 4.38
N SER A 61 -2.10 -19.07 5.20
CA SER A 61 -2.93 -19.90 6.07
C SER A 61 -3.91 -20.71 5.23
N THR A 62 -3.41 -21.46 4.27
CA THR A 62 -4.09 -22.50 3.54
C THR A 62 -3.01 -23.51 3.14
N LYS A 63 -2.79 -24.53 3.96
CA LYS A 63 -2.50 -25.85 3.39
C LYS A 63 -3.73 -26.21 2.57
N ILE A 64 -3.86 -25.71 1.34
CA ILE A 64 -4.83 -26.26 0.41
C ILE A 64 -4.24 -27.62 0.04
N LYS A 65 -4.63 -28.65 0.79
CA LYS A 65 -4.69 -29.97 0.17
C LYS A 65 -5.83 -29.84 -0.82
N PRO A 66 -5.61 -29.95 -2.14
CA PRO A 66 -6.72 -30.09 -3.06
C PRO A 66 -7.57 -31.22 -2.51
N GLU A 67 -8.84 -30.97 -2.21
CA GLU A 67 -9.76 -32.04 -1.83
C GLU A 67 -9.84 -32.99 -3.02
N GLY A 68 -9.03 -34.05 -3.04
CA GLY A 68 -9.16 -35.24 -3.88
C GLY A 68 -9.33 -35.10 -5.40
N ILE A 69 -9.20 -33.90 -5.99
CA ILE A 69 -9.54 -33.66 -7.41
C ILE A 69 -8.27 -33.38 -8.23
N PRO A 70 -7.91 -34.27 -9.19
CA PRO A 70 -6.84 -34.03 -10.16
C PRO A 70 -7.12 -32.81 -11.03
N GLY A 71 -6.17 -31.87 -11.17
CA GLY A 71 -6.30 -30.70 -12.05
C GLY A 71 -5.51 -29.46 -11.63
N THR A 72 -5.58 -28.41 -12.46
CA THR A 72 -5.11 -27.04 -12.19
C THR A 72 -6.07 -26.32 -11.24
N HIS A 73 -5.55 -25.70 -10.18
CA HIS A 73 -6.36 -24.92 -9.23
C HIS A 73 -5.77 -23.51 -9.07
N PRO A 74 -6.57 -22.44 -9.06
CA PRO A 74 -6.07 -21.12 -8.70
C PRO A 74 -5.63 -21.12 -7.23
N VAL A 75 -4.42 -20.62 -6.94
CA VAL A 75 -3.94 -20.48 -5.56
C VAL A 75 -3.66 -19.01 -5.30
N LEU A 76 -4.37 -18.44 -4.32
CA LEU A 76 -4.10 -17.07 -3.88
C LEU A 76 -2.80 -17.05 -3.09
N ALA A 77 -1.69 -16.85 -3.79
CA ALA A 77 -0.34 -16.85 -3.25
C ALA A 77 -0.13 -15.63 -2.31
N PHE A 78 -0.75 -14.51 -2.66
CA PHE A 78 -0.69 -13.26 -1.91
C PHE A 78 -2.11 -12.66 -1.79
N PRO A 79 -2.84 -12.89 -0.68
CA PRO A 79 -4.11 -12.21 -0.42
C PRO A 79 -3.87 -10.74 -0.07
N GLU A 80 -4.22 -9.84 -0.99
CA GLU A 80 -4.06 -8.40 -0.76
C GLU A 80 -4.90 -7.95 0.45
N PRO A 81 -4.34 -7.15 1.37
CA PRO A 81 -5.10 -6.61 2.48
C PRO A 81 -6.12 -5.61 1.95
N SER A 82 -7.35 -5.68 2.44
CA SER A 82 -8.39 -4.71 2.06
C SER A 82 -8.16 -3.33 2.68
N GLN A 83 -7.45 -3.27 3.81
CA GLN A 83 -7.23 -2.04 4.58
C GLN A 83 -5.84 -2.05 5.23
N ILE A 84 -5.36 -0.86 5.58
CA ILE A 84 -4.17 -0.64 6.39
C ILE A 84 -4.45 0.44 7.45
N THR A 85 -3.90 0.25 8.64
CA THR A 85 -4.00 1.18 9.76
C THR A 85 -2.72 1.97 9.92
N VAL A 86 -2.81 3.29 9.82
CA VAL A 86 -1.69 4.23 9.93
C VAL A 86 -1.77 4.96 11.27
N ALA A 87 -0.72 4.87 12.08
CA ALA A 87 -0.55 5.74 13.24
C ALA A 87 -0.13 7.14 12.80
N ILE A 88 -0.89 8.14 13.26
CA ILE A 88 -0.68 9.53 12.94
C ILE A 88 0.12 10.19 14.06
N TYR A 89 1.31 10.68 13.73
CA TYR A 89 2.13 11.50 14.58
C TYR A 89 2.24 12.92 14.02
N ASP A 90 2.56 13.88 14.90
CA ASP A 90 3.11 15.15 14.44
C ASP A 90 4.42 14.88 13.69
N ARG A 91 4.66 15.66 12.63
CA ARG A 91 5.86 15.54 11.80
C ARG A 91 6.59 16.87 11.75
N ASN A 92 7.92 16.82 11.76
CA ASN A 92 8.73 17.99 11.48
C ASN A 92 8.76 18.30 9.97
N SER A 93 9.44 19.37 9.57
CA SER A 93 9.51 19.80 8.16
C SER A 93 10.17 18.81 7.20
N SER A 94 10.88 17.79 7.71
CA SER A 94 11.47 16.71 6.90
C SER A 94 10.54 15.49 6.74
N GLY A 95 9.35 15.55 7.32
CA GLY A 95 8.39 14.45 7.37
C GLY A 95 8.66 13.44 8.50
N ALA A 96 9.71 13.63 9.29
CA ALA A 96 10.03 12.72 10.39
C ALA A 96 9.07 12.92 11.57
N GLU A 97 8.57 11.80 12.08
CA GLU A 97 7.62 11.73 13.19
C GLU A 97 8.25 12.20 14.51
N ASP A 98 7.51 12.99 15.29
CA ASP A 98 7.75 13.16 16.72
C ASP A 98 7.00 12.05 17.46
N PHE A 99 7.71 10.99 17.83
CA PHE A 99 7.14 9.84 18.54
C PHE A 99 6.59 10.17 19.94
N ASN A 100 6.75 11.40 20.44
CA ASN A 100 6.13 11.85 21.68
C ASN A 100 4.71 12.40 21.48
N VAL A 101 4.29 12.67 20.24
CA VAL A 101 3.00 13.31 19.91
C VAL A 101 2.21 12.44 18.94
N TRP A 102 1.53 11.44 19.50
CA TRP A 102 0.59 10.58 18.77
C TRP A 102 -0.81 11.20 18.75
N ASN A 103 -1.39 11.28 17.56
CA ASN A 103 -2.68 11.92 17.28
C ASN A 103 -3.81 10.92 17.00
N GLY A 104 -3.55 9.62 17.08
CA GLY A 104 -4.53 8.56 16.80
C GLY A 104 -4.15 7.70 15.60
N ASN A 105 -5.04 6.75 15.27
CA ASN A 105 -4.91 5.90 14.10
C ASN A 105 -5.97 6.25 13.05
N VAL A 106 -5.62 6.05 11.79
CA VAL A 106 -6.54 6.11 10.66
C VAL A 106 -6.48 4.79 9.91
N THR A 107 -7.62 4.14 9.72
CA THR A 107 -7.75 2.96 8.87
C THR A 107 -8.26 3.39 7.50
N VAL A 108 -7.55 2.99 6.46
CA VAL A 108 -7.83 3.36 5.07
C VAL A 108 -7.89 2.13 4.18
N ASP A 109 -8.67 2.24 3.10
CA ASP A 109 -8.58 1.30 1.99
C ASP A 109 -7.13 1.19 1.52
N PHE A 110 -6.68 -0.05 1.27
CA PHE A 110 -5.27 -0.31 1.03
C PHE A 110 -4.77 0.31 -0.28
N GLU A 111 -5.55 0.22 -1.36
CA GLU A 111 -5.18 0.84 -2.64
C GLU A 111 -5.13 2.37 -2.49
N GLN A 112 -6.09 2.94 -1.75
CA GLN A 112 -6.10 4.37 -1.44
C GLN A 112 -4.87 4.81 -0.62
N TYR A 113 -4.41 3.99 0.33
CA TYR A 113 -3.16 4.25 1.05
C TYR A 113 -1.97 4.34 0.08
N VAL A 114 -1.83 3.39 -0.85
CA VAL A 114 -0.75 3.40 -1.85
C VAL A 114 -0.83 4.66 -2.72
N LYS A 115 -2.03 5.05 -3.16
CA LYS A 115 -2.28 6.29 -3.92
C LYS A 115 -1.90 7.55 -3.15
N ASP A 116 -2.08 7.55 -1.83
CA ASP A 116 -1.76 8.69 -0.95
C ASP A 116 -0.30 8.70 -0.48
N VAL A 117 0.46 7.61 -0.67
CA VAL A 117 1.89 7.55 -0.39
C VAL A 117 2.74 7.85 -1.62
N LEU A 118 2.44 7.21 -2.77
CA LEU A 118 3.30 7.25 -3.95
C LEU A 118 3.69 8.68 -4.40
N PRO A 119 2.80 9.69 -4.41
CA PRO A 119 3.16 11.06 -4.81
C PRO A 119 4.12 11.78 -3.86
N ASN A 120 4.30 11.26 -2.65
CA ASN A 120 5.25 11.80 -1.67
C ASN A 120 6.59 11.07 -1.73
N GLU A 121 6.59 9.86 -2.31
CA GLU A 121 7.77 9.01 -2.47
C GLU A 121 8.32 8.98 -3.90
N TRP A 122 7.55 9.39 -4.92
CA TRP A 122 7.89 9.53 -6.35
C TRP A 122 7.35 10.84 -6.92
N TYR A 123 8.04 11.41 -7.92
CA TYR A 123 7.60 12.65 -8.55
C TYR A 123 6.54 12.39 -9.62
N GLU A 124 5.33 12.90 -9.40
CA GLU A 124 4.22 12.91 -10.37
C GLU A 124 4.65 13.33 -11.79
N SER A 125 5.59 14.28 -11.90
CA SER A 125 6.07 14.80 -13.19
C SER A 125 6.87 13.79 -14.03
N TRP A 126 7.36 12.69 -13.45
CA TRP A 126 8.12 11.68 -14.18
C TRP A 126 7.28 10.86 -15.14
N ALA A 127 5.96 11.04 -15.15
CA ALA A 127 5.08 10.45 -16.14
C ALA A 127 5.43 10.83 -17.59
N SER A 128 6.11 11.96 -17.82
CA SER A 128 6.44 12.43 -19.17
C SER A 128 7.38 11.50 -19.94
N ASP A 129 8.33 10.87 -19.25
CA ASP A 129 9.46 10.17 -19.86
C ASP A 129 10.04 9.05 -18.99
N GLY A 130 9.43 8.77 -17.84
CA GLY A 130 9.84 7.71 -16.93
C GLY A 130 8.66 7.05 -16.23
N PHE A 131 7.51 6.91 -16.91
CA PHE A 131 6.29 6.35 -16.30
C PHE A 131 6.50 4.98 -15.65
N ASN A 132 7.35 4.12 -16.22
CA ASN A 132 7.73 2.82 -15.62
C ASN A 132 8.36 2.96 -14.22
N SER A 133 8.99 4.09 -13.91
CA SER A 133 9.49 4.39 -12.56
C SER A 133 8.36 4.59 -11.55
N LEU A 134 7.25 5.20 -11.98
CA LEU A 134 6.06 5.34 -11.14
C LEU A 134 5.41 3.99 -10.86
N GLU A 135 5.34 3.10 -11.86
CA GLU A 135 4.82 1.73 -11.68
C GLU A 135 5.73 0.89 -10.78
N ALA A 136 7.04 0.99 -10.94
CA ALA A 136 8.00 0.35 -10.03
C ALA A 136 7.87 0.91 -8.61
N GLY A 137 7.76 2.23 -8.45
CA GLY A 137 7.52 2.89 -7.18
C GLY A 137 6.21 2.45 -6.53
N ALA A 138 5.13 2.34 -7.30
CA ALA A 138 3.83 1.86 -6.84
C ALA A 138 3.92 0.44 -6.27
N LEU A 139 4.60 -0.48 -6.97
CA LEU A 139 4.86 -1.84 -6.48
C LEU A 139 5.69 -1.85 -5.20
N ALA A 140 6.72 -1.02 -5.12
CA ALA A 140 7.55 -0.92 -3.92
C ALA A 140 6.75 -0.37 -2.73
N VAL A 141 5.93 0.67 -2.94
CA VAL A 141 5.09 1.25 -1.90
C VAL A 141 4.07 0.25 -1.38
N LYS A 142 3.36 -0.38 -2.32
CA LYS A 142 2.36 -1.39 -2.05
C LYS A 142 2.94 -2.58 -1.28
N THR A 143 4.06 -3.14 -1.72
CA THR A 143 4.66 -4.32 -1.08
C THR A 143 5.08 -4.02 0.37
N TYR A 144 5.59 -2.82 0.65
CA TYR A 144 5.94 -2.38 2.01
C TYR A 144 4.71 -2.29 2.91
N GLY A 145 3.68 -1.57 2.46
CA GLY A 145 2.44 -1.43 3.23
C GLY A 145 1.81 -2.79 3.51
N TRP A 146 1.77 -3.67 2.52
CA TRP A 146 1.25 -5.02 2.65
C TRP A 146 2.02 -5.81 3.69
N TYR A 147 3.35 -5.80 3.64
CA TYR A 147 4.19 -6.50 4.62
C TYR A 147 3.85 -6.09 6.06
N HIS A 148 3.62 -4.79 6.28
CA HIS A 148 3.32 -4.27 7.60
C HIS A 148 1.89 -4.49 8.08
N THR A 149 0.93 -4.84 7.21
CA THR A 149 -0.38 -5.38 7.66
C THR A 149 -0.24 -6.75 8.34
N ILE A 150 0.86 -7.47 8.06
CA ILE A 150 1.19 -8.77 8.66
C ILE A 150 2.14 -8.57 9.85
N TYR A 151 3.06 -7.63 9.74
CA TYR A 151 4.08 -7.32 10.75
C TYR A 151 4.03 -5.83 11.15
N PRO A 152 3.12 -5.46 12.06
CA PRO A 152 2.92 -4.06 12.43
C PRO A 152 4.18 -3.39 12.96
N LYS A 153 4.45 -2.19 12.45
CA LYS A 153 5.63 -1.40 12.80
C LYS A 153 5.40 -0.53 14.03
N ASP A 154 4.16 -0.12 14.27
CA ASP A 154 3.75 0.57 15.49
C ASP A 154 2.82 -0.29 16.35
N TRP A 155 3.42 -1.37 16.88
CA TRP A 155 2.74 -2.29 17.79
C TRP A 155 2.21 -1.61 19.07
N ARG A 156 2.77 -0.45 19.47
CA ARG A 156 2.36 0.26 20.69
C ARG A 156 0.97 0.86 20.55
N HIS A 157 0.62 1.31 19.35
CA HIS A 157 -0.68 1.88 19.04
C HIS A 157 -1.55 0.95 18.19
N GLY A 158 -1.10 -0.29 17.93
CA GLY A 158 -1.85 -1.26 17.13
C GLY A 158 -2.03 -0.83 15.68
N ALA A 159 -1.04 -0.13 15.11
CA ALA A 159 -1.04 0.32 13.73
C ALA A 159 0.02 -0.43 12.90
N ASP A 160 -0.32 -0.68 11.64
CA ASP A 160 0.53 -1.37 10.69
C ASP A 160 1.77 -0.53 10.38
N VAL A 161 1.58 0.77 10.11
CA VAL A 161 2.63 1.72 9.74
C VAL A 161 2.44 3.07 10.44
N THR A 162 3.43 3.96 10.32
CA THR A 162 3.38 5.36 10.76
C THR A 162 3.28 6.31 9.55
N ASN A 163 2.80 7.54 9.76
CA ASN A 163 2.50 8.50 8.68
C ASN A 163 3.71 9.27 8.12
N GLY A 164 4.93 8.93 8.52
CA GLY A 164 6.12 9.66 8.14
C GLY A 164 7.28 8.75 7.79
N THR A 165 8.46 9.34 7.86
CA THR A 165 9.67 8.79 7.25
C THR A 165 10.23 7.58 7.95
N ALA A 166 9.73 7.24 9.15
CA ALA A 166 10.04 5.97 9.74
C ALA A 166 9.42 4.83 8.91
N SER A 167 8.23 5.04 8.32
CA SER A 167 7.51 4.06 7.50
C SER A 167 7.39 4.54 6.05
N GLN A 168 6.32 5.21 5.65
CA GLN A 168 6.25 5.88 4.36
C GLN A 168 5.53 7.21 4.53
N MET A 169 5.83 8.16 3.65
CA MET A 169 5.20 9.47 3.66
C MET A 169 3.72 9.35 3.22
N TYR A 170 2.86 9.02 4.18
CA TYR A 170 1.40 8.99 4.00
C TYR A 170 0.81 10.37 4.25
N ASP A 171 0.23 10.97 3.20
CA ASP A 171 -0.53 12.22 3.26
C ASP A 171 -1.90 12.03 2.58
N PRO A 172 -3.01 12.03 3.35
CA PRO A 172 -4.33 11.79 2.78
C PRO A 172 -4.71 12.75 1.66
N GLY A 173 -5.26 12.21 0.58
CA GLY A 173 -5.68 12.97 -0.59
C GLY A 173 -4.53 13.43 -1.50
N SER A 174 -3.30 12.97 -1.27
CA SER A 174 -2.20 13.19 -2.21
C SER A 174 -2.45 12.51 -3.55
N GLY A 175 -3.08 11.33 -3.58
CA GLY A 175 -3.40 10.61 -4.83
C GLY A 175 -4.31 11.41 -5.76
N ALA A 176 -5.33 12.08 -5.19
CA ALA A 176 -6.24 12.93 -5.96
C ALA A 176 -5.56 14.14 -6.64
N LYS A 177 -4.39 14.54 -6.15
CA LYS A 177 -3.58 15.66 -6.68
C LYS A 177 -2.49 15.18 -7.66
N ALA A 178 -2.35 13.86 -7.82
CA ALA A 178 -1.28 13.20 -8.55
C ALA A 178 -1.87 12.06 -9.41
N PRO A 179 -2.57 12.41 -10.51
CA PRO A 179 -3.29 11.43 -11.33
C PRO A 179 -2.38 10.41 -12.01
N ASN A 180 -1.14 10.76 -12.38
CA ASN A 180 -0.22 9.80 -13.00
C ASN A 180 0.31 8.78 -11.99
N CYS A 181 0.62 9.21 -10.77
CA CYS A 181 0.92 8.29 -9.67
C CYS A 181 -0.29 7.37 -9.40
N SER A 182 -1.51 7.93 -9.35
CA SER A 182 -2.72 7.11 -9.17
C SER A 182 -2.91 6.09 -10.29
N GLN A 183 -2.67 6.49 -11.55
CA GLN A 183 -2.71 5.59 -12.70
C GLN A 183 -1.64 4.48 -12.62
N ALA A 184 -0.44 4.80 -12.15
CA ALA A 184 0.61 3.81 -11.95
C ALA A 184 0.20 2.77 -10.88
N VAL A 185 -0.45 3.20 -9.79
CA VAL A 185 -1.03 2.28 -8.79
C VAL A 185 -2.12 1.41 -9.43
N ASP A 186 -3.02 1.98 -10.22
CA ASP A 186 -4.09 1.24 -10.91
C ASP A 186 -3.54 0.17 -11.86
N ASN A 187 -2.42 0.47 -12.56
CA ASN A 187 -1.80 -0.46 -13.50
C ASN A 187 -1.20 -1.70 -12.82
N VAL A 188 -0.67 -1.54 -11.59
CA VAL A 188 -0.02 -2.62 -10.84
C VAL A 188 -0.88 -3.17 -9.70
N LYS A 189 -2.16 -2.78 -9.63
CA LYS A 189 -3.05 -3.13 -8.50
C LYS A 189 -3.21 -4.62 -8.26
N ASN A 190 -3.03 -5.46 -9.28
CA ASN A 190 -3.10 -6.91 -9.14
C ASN A 190 -1.73 -7.56 -8.96
N GLN A 191 -0.68 -6.80 -8.68
CA GLN A 191 0.70 -7.26 -8.63
C GLN A 191 1.39 -6.96 -7.29
N VAL A 192 2.44 -7.71 -6.98
CA VAL A 192 3.24 -7.56 -5.76
C VAL A 192 4.70 -8.00 -6.00
N ILE A 193 5.64 -7.49 -5.19
CA ILE A 193 7.03 -7.94 -5.21
C ILE A 193 7.20 -9.08 -4.20
N GLY A 194 7.65 -10.23 -4.67
CA GLY A 194 7.83 -11.37 -3.80
C GLY A 194 8.50 -12.54 -4.51
N ASN A 195 8.39 -13.70 -3.90
CA ASN A 195 8.68 -15.00 -4.49
C ASN A 195 7.65 -16.01 -3.99
N TYR A 196 7.46 -17.08 -4.74
CA TYR A 196 6.77 -18.27 -4.26
C TYR A 196 7.56 -19.55 -4.55
N THR A 197 7.26 -20.61 -3.81
CA THR A 197 7.79 -21.95 -4.06
C THR A 197 6.63 -22.93 -4.06
N ILE A 198 6.60 -23.81 -5.06
CA ILE A 198 5.69 -24.94 -5.12
C ILE A 198 6.42 -26.12 -4.46
N ASN A 199 5.91 -26.58 -3.33
CA ASN A 199 6.47 -27.71 -2.61
C ASN A 199 6.10 -29.03 -3.30
N SER A 200 6.85 -30.10 -3.00
CA SER A 200 6.62 -31.43 -3.56
C SER A 200 5.28 -32.06 -3.18
N ASP A 201 4.61 -31.54 -2.14
CA ASP A 201 3.27 -31.94 -1.71
C ASP A 201 2.14 -31.11 -2.38
N GLY A 202 2.49 -30.24 -3.32
CA GLY A 202 1.56 -29.38 -4.04
C GLY A 202 1.15 -28.10 -3.30
N SER A 203 1.66 -27.86 -2.09
CA SER A 203 1.42 -26.60 -1.38
C SER A 203 2.27 -25.45 -1.96
N VAL A 204 1.74 -24.23 -1.91
CA VAL A 204 2.47 -23.01 -2.30
C VAL A 204 2.91 -22.27 -1.04
N SER A 205 4.21 -21.99 -0.93
CA SER A 205 4.78 -21.09 0.08
C SER A 205 5.07 -19.74 -0.56
N THR A 206 4.72 -18.64 0.09
CA THR A 206 5.02 -17.29 -0.42
C THR A 206 5.95 -16.53 0.51
N THR A 207 6.73 -15.64 -0.10
CA THR A 207 7.62 -14.70 0.58
C THR A 207 7.33 -13.31 0.06
N LEU A 208 6.84 -12.46 0.95
CA LEU A 208 6.66 -11.04 0.70
C LEU A 208 7.93 -10.30 1.11
N LEU A 209 8.42 -9.38 0.28
CA LEU A 209 9.56 -8.55 0.63
C LEU A 209 9.07 -7.33 1.45
N GLU A 210 9.70 -7.05 2.59
CA GLU A 210 9.69 -5.70 3.16
C GLU A 210 10.56 -4.79 2.27
N THR A 211 9.96 -4.18 1.26
CA THR A 211 10.66 -3.23 0.40
C THR A 211 11.14 -2.05 1.24
N CYS A 212 12.30 -1.48 0.94
CA CYS A 212 12.86 -0.47 1.83
C CYS A 212 12.03 0.82 1.78
N TYR A 213 11.80 1.41 2.94
CA TYR A 213 11.29 2.78 3.06
C TYR A 213 12.34 3.87 2.75
N TYR A 214 13.57 3.46 2.46
CA TYR A 214 14.68 4.35 2.13
C TYR A 214 15.29 3.96 0.79
N ALA A 215 15.88 4.94 0.11
CA ALA A 215 16.57 4.77 -1.16
C ALA A 215 18.06 4.47 -0.97
N THR A 216 18.67 3.79 -1.95
CA THR A 216 20.13 3.63 -2.04
C THR A 216 20.64 4.17 -3.37
N THR A 217 21.96 4.24 -3.53
CA THR A 217 22.61 4.55 -4.81
C THR A 217 23.04 3.30 -5.57
N SER A 218 22.91 2.12 -4.97
CA SER A 218 23.40 0.85 -5.52
C SER A 218 22.29 -0.20 -5.51
N PRO A 219 21.99 -0.82 -6.67
CA PRO A 219 20.95 -1.84 -6.77
C PRO A 219 21.21 -3.10 -5.95
N GLY A 220 20.12 -3.77 -5.58
CA GLY A 220 20.14 -5.16 -5.10
C GLY A 220 19.42 -5.43 -3.79
N TYR A 221 18.97 -4.40 -3.07
CA TYR A 221 18.22 -4.56 -1.82
C TYR A 221 17.19 -3.46 -1.54
N ALA A 222 17.39 -2.26 -2.07
CA ALA A 222 16.49 -1.12 -1.93
C ALA A 222 16.49 -0.31 -3.22
N MET A 223 15.34 0.21 -3.63
CA MET A 223 15.22 0.95 -4.88
C MET A 223 15.52 2.43 -4.70
N SER A 224 16.36 2.98 -5.57
CA SER A 224 16.52 4.42 -5.71
C SER A 224 15.34 5.02 -6.47
N GLN A 225 14.75 6.09 -5.97
CA GLN A 225 13.75 6.85 -6.70
C GLN A 225 14.34 7.36 -8.04
N TRP A 226 15.43 8.13 -7.99
CA TRP A 226 16.12 8.64 -9.20
C TRP A 226 16.75 7.55 -10.05
N GLY A 227 17.33 6.52 -9.43
CA GLY A 227 17.87 5.39 -10.18
C GLY A 227 16.79 4.66 -10.97
N SER A 228 15.59 4.45 -10.39
CA SER A 228 14.46 3.87 -11.12
C SER A 228 13.96 4.77 -12.26
N TYR A 229 14.04 6.10 -12.10
CA TYR A 229 13.69 7.06 -13.15
C TYR A 229 14.65 7.00 -14.32
N TYR A 230 15.96 7.01 -14.06
CA TYR A 230 16.97 6.87 -15.11
C TYR A 230 16.86 5.52 -15.82
N ASP A 231 16.58 4.44 -15.08
CA ASP A 231 16.34 3.13 -15.67
C ASP A 231 15.12 3.14 -16.61
N ALA A 232 14.05 3.83 -16.22
CA ALA A 232 12.87 4.00 -17.07
C ALA A 232 13.18 4.85 -18.32
N GLN A 233 13.96 5.92 -18.19
CA GLN A 233 14.42 6.75 -19.32
C GLN A 233 15.32 5.96 -20.28
N ASP A 234 16.12 5.02 -19.74
CA ASP A 234 16.94 4.09 -20.52
C ASP A 234 16.12 2.95 -21.16
N GLY A 235 14.79 2.97 -20.99
CA GLY A 235 13.85 2.07 -21.64
C GLY A 235 13.53 0.80 -20.86
N MET A 236 13.95 0.70 -19.59
CA MET A 236 13.52 -0.41 -18.75
C MET A 236 12.03 -0.31 -18.44
N ASP A 237 11.32 -1.44 -18.51
CA ASP A 237 9.99 -1.56 -17.93
C ASP A 237 10.07 -1.68 -16.39
N TYR A 238 8.92 -1.52 -15.71
CA TYR A 238 8.88 -1.56 -14.25
C TYR A 238 9.33 -2.91 -13.69
N SER A 239 9.09 -4.02 -14.39
CA SER A 239 9.49 -5.35 -13.93
C SER A 239 11.01 -5.53 -13.98
N GLN A 240 11.66 -5.03 -15.03
CA GLN A 240 13.11 -4.97 -15.17
C GLN A 240 13.75 -4.09 -14.09
N ILE A 241 13.14 -2.92 -13.80
CA ILE A 241 13.55 -2.03 -12.72
C ILE A 241 13.48 -2.77 -11.38
N ILE A 242 12.34 -3.39 -11.05
CA ILE A 242 12.18 -4.16 -9.81
C ILE A 242 13.25 -5.26 -9.71
N ASN A 243 13.46 -6.05 -10.76
CA ASN A 243 14.44 -7.13 -10.75
C ASN A 243 15.88 -6.62 -10.53
N LYS A 244 16.22 -5.47 -11.11
CA LYS A 244 17.52 -4.81 -10.91
C LYS A 244 17.71 -4.36 -9.47
N TRP A 245 16.72 -3.68 -8.90
CA TRP A 245 16.83 -3.05 -7.58
C TRP A 245 16.59 -4.01 -6.41
N TYR A 246 15.84 -5.09 -6.63
CA TYR A 246 15.54 -6.14 -5.66
C TYR A 246 16.01 -7.49 -6.20
N LYS A 247 17.30 -7.81 -6.00
CA LYS A 247 17.90 -9.03 -6.55
C LYS A 247 17.17 -10.28 -6.04
N ASN A 248 17.01 -11.25 -6.93
CA ASN A 248 16.30 -12.52 -6.68
C ASN A 248 14.82 -12.36 -6.33
N LEU A 249 14.20 -11.24 -6.69
CA LEU A 249 12.77 -11.03 -6.55
C LEU A 249 12.17 -10.69 -7.92
N ALA A 250 10.90 -11.02 -8.07
CA ALA A 250 10.14 -10.77 -9.28
C ALA A 250 8.81 -10.10 -8.94
N VAL A 251 8.18 -9.56 -9.99
CA VAL A 251 6.81 -9.10 -9.94
C VAL A 251 5.89 -10.29 -10.16
N HIS A 252 4.98 -10.52 -9.23
CA HIS A 252 4.00 -11.60 -9.28
C HIS A 252 2.59 -11.02 -9.32
N VAL A 253 1.67 -11.71 -9.99
CA VAL A 253 0.24 -11.40 -9.88
C VAL A 253 -0.28 -11.97 -8.55
N CYS A 254 -1.17 -11.24 -7.88
CA CYS A 254 -1.68 -11.61 -6.55
C CYS A 254 -2.54 -12.89 -6.62
N GLU A 255 -3.22 -13.11 -7.76
CA GLU A 255 -4.04 -14.28 -8.08
C GLU A 255 -3.35 -15.21 -9.09
N GLU A 256 -2.19 -15.77 -8.75
CA GLU A 256 -1.47 -16.64 -9.68
C GLU A 256 -2.11 -18.05 -9.78
N ILE A 257 -2.48 -18.48 -10.99
CA ILE A 257 -2.92 -19.85 -11.25
C ILE A 257 -1.68 -20.75 -11.29
N VAL A 258 -1.50 -21.58 -10.27
CA VAL A 258 -0.36 -22.50 -10.18
C VAL A 258 -0.79 -23.91 -10.62
N ASN A 259 -0.14 -24.44 -11.64
CA ASN A 259 -0.33 -25.83 -12.06
C ASN A 259 0.43 -26.76 -11.09
N VAL A 260 -0.30 -27.45 -10.23
CA VAL A 260 0.26 -28.46 -9.34
C VAL A 260 0.33 -29.80 -10.10
N PRO A 261 1.52 -30.41 -10.27
CA PRO A 261 1.62 -31.75 -10.85
C PRO A 261 0.89 -32.76 -9.96
N ASN A 262 0.14 -33.68 -10.57
CA ASN A 262 -0.43 -34.81 -9.84
C ASN A 262 0.70 -35.66 -9.24
N SER A 263 0.52 -36.13 -8.01
CA SER A 263 1.36 -37.14 -7.36
C SER A 263 1.29 -38.48 -8.08
#